data_AF-A0A7M5UQI7-F1
#
_entry.id   AF-A0A7M5UQI7-F1
#
_cell.length_a   1.000
_cell.length_b   1.000
_cell.length_c   1.000
_cell.angle_alpha   90.00
_cell.angle_beta   90.00
_cell.angle_gamma   90.00
#
_symmetry.space_group_name_H-M   'P 1'
#
loop_
_entity.id
_entity.type
_entity.pdbx_description
1 polymer ?
#
loop_
_entity_poly.entity_id
_entity_poly.type
_entity_poly.pdbx_seq_one_letter_code
_entity_poly.pdbx_strand_id
1 'polypeptide(L)'
;MSYNSKTKHLRLLEDKLKGKVASLTKADENHELHFKRTLGDEKSKHVVKLEAALGSLIKNVEKLAELYQKNDDPLRSDKSHPFLYKQQIDEVQLEEESFTNSLALYTKKQFFEGIAELAGSKDQTKYDFLDTSKPETLLFKGERDEIKAKDKQELKRLQIQYQESEIKRLQSEMTLENLKRKIKIAESQVKSLNLGYSTVDADINKNKKLTVMNEKSRKALQDDLDEQMIPLLNELQQLHGIKVLEGNYDLKIFRQDYFLSKQSEVINQLLLQCSRNYFLTMMYEIELKEHRKIYHLFESSRTLLASEIKKISSRIALLRDPVLQTNNLNKETISSKDEFMNRIYDALVPVEERDENELYRTYSSLIDRSQILSSQLNNLSHKCKDLETQKDKYFDTLESSIITIQKLVGYEEAGLQSQMEDMVGHLEQDLTLAEVQVNDIIKDVMAKKKLLATDSLKELERSVFPNFFNDPTRLKRTMTEIQSRVQAS
;
A
#
# COMPACT_ATOMS: atom_id res chain seq x y z
N MET A 1 -26.63 80.08 -33.15
CA MET A 1 -27.00 79.05 -32.15
C MET A 1 -26.30 77.68 -32.28
N SER A 2 -25.37 77.45 -33.23
CA SER A 2 -24.75 76.13 -33.47
C SER A 2 -23.74 75.64 -32.40
N TYR A 3 -23.18 76.52 -31.57
CA TYR A 3 -22.18 76.14 -30.55
C TYR A 3 -22.78 75.40 -29.34
N ASN A 4 -24.05 75.66 -29.01
CA ASN A 4 -24.70 75.09 -27.83
C ASN A 4 -25.16 73.62 -28.01
N SER A 5 -25.32 73.17 -29.26
CA SER A 5 -25.71 71.78 -29.57
C SER A 5 -24.50 70.82 -29.51
N LYS A 6 -23.34 71.25 -30.02
CA LYS A 6 -22.10 70.46 -29.97
C LYS A 6 -21.58 70.27 -28.54
N THR A 7 -21.68 71.29 -27.69
CA THR A 7 -21.31 71.20 -26.26
C THR A 7 -22.21 70.25 -25.48
N LYS A 8 -23.53 70.22 -25.77
CA LYS A 8 -24.46 69.24 -25.18
C LYS A 8 -24.12 67.81 -25.60
N HIS A 9 -23.77 67.59 -26.86
CA HIS A 9 -23.46 66.24 -27.36
C HIS A 9 -22.13 65.70 -26.79
N LEU A 10 -21.14 66.57 -26.60
CA LEU A 10 -19.87 66.25 -25.92
C LEU A 10 -20.08 65.89 -24.45
N ARG A 11 -20.90 66.65 -23.71
CA ARG A 11 -21.24 66.33 -22.31
C ARG A 11 -21.96 64.98 -22.18
N LEU A 12 -22.90 64.68 -23.08
CA LEU A 12 -23.59 63.38 -23.06
C LEU A 12 -22.63 62.20 -23.33
N LEU A 13 -21.61 62.41 -24.16
CA LEU A 13 -20.61 61.39 -24.47
C LEU A 13 -19.62 61.21 -23.31
N GLU A 14 -19.25 62.31 -22.65
CA GLU A 14 -18.47 62.31 -21.41
C GLU A 14 -19.20 61.56 -20.29
N ASP A 15 -20.50 61.80 -20.11
CA ASP A 15 -21.32 61.10 -19.11
C ASP A 15 -21.46 59.60 -19.41
N LYS A 16 -21.61 59.22 -20.69
CA LYS A 16 -21.62 57.80 -21.11
C LYS A 16 -20.28 57.12 -20.88
N LEU A 17 -19.17 57.81 -21.18
CA LEU A 17 -17.82 57.27 -20.94
C LEU A 17 -17.54 57.15 -19.44
N LYS A 18 -17.90 58.16 -18.62
CA LYS A 18 -17.82 58.09 -17.15
C LYS A 18 -18.64 56.92 -16.61
N GLY A 19 -19.86 56.72 -17.12
CA GLY A 19 -20.69 55.57 -16.75
C GLY A 19 -20.05 54.23 -17.11
N LYS A 20 -19.43 54.12 -18.29
CA LYS A 20 -18.76 52.90 -18.74
C LYS A 20 -17.46 52.63 -17.98
N VAL A 21 -16.65 53.65 -17.71
CA VAL A 21 -15.45 53.56 -16.87
C VAL A 21 -15.85 53.14 -15.45
N ALA A 22 -16.88 53.75 -14.86
CA ALA A 22 -17.38 53.36 -13.54
C ALA A 22 -17.93 51.93 -13.50
N SER A 23 -18.47 51.42 -14.62
CA SER A 23 -18.91 50.02 -14.71
C SER A 23 -17.73 49.04 -14.83
N LEU A 24 -16.67 49.43 -15.54
CA LEU A 24 -15.46 48.62 -15.70
C LEU A 24 -14.64 48.58 -14.41
N THR A 25 -14.48 49.71 -13.71
CA THR A 25 -13.80 49.73 -12.41
C THR A 25 -14.53 48.87 -11.38
N LYS A 26 -15.87 48.91 -11.36
CA LYS A 26 -16.67 48.01 -10.51
C LYS A 26 -16.52 46.54 -10.91
N ALA A 27 -16.39 46.24 -12.20
CA ALA A 27 -16.14 44.87 -12.66
C ALA A 27 -14.75 44.38 -12.23
N ASP A 28 -13.72 45.20 -12.37
CA ASP A 28 -12.35 44.89 -11.94
C ASP A 28 -12.25 44.70 -10.42
N GLU A 29 -12.86 45.58 -9.63
CA GLU A 29 -12.93 45.45 -8.17
C GLU A 29 -13.63 44.14 -7.76
N ASN A 30 -14.73 43.79 -8.44
CA ASN A 30 -15.44 42.53 -8.20
C ASN A 30 -14.61 41.30 -8.59
N HIS A 31 -13.86 41.37 -9.70
CA HIS A 31 -12.96 40.29 -10.12
C HIS A 31 -11.79 40.11 -9.13
N GLU A 32 -11.21 41.21 -8.65
CA GLU A 32 -10.12 41.17 -7.66
C GLU A 32 -10.62 40.60 -6.32
N LEU A 33 -11.80 41.02 -5.86
CA LEU A 33 -12.44 40.48 -4.66
C LEU A 33 -12.78 39.00 -4.82
N HIS A 34 -13.33 38.59 -5.97
CA HIS A 34 -13.61 37.19 -6.26
C HIS A 34 -12.32 36.36 -6.24
N PHE A 35 -11.27 36.80 -6.94
CA PHE A 35 -9.98 36.12 -6.98
C PHE A 35 -9.34 35.99 -5.59
N LYS A 36 -9.35 37.07 -4.78
CA LYS A 36 -8.86 37.02 -3.39
C LYS A 36 -9.65 36.02 -2.54
N ARG A 37 -10.97 35.96 -2.69
CA ARG A 37 -11.82 34.96 -2.00
C ARG A 37 -11.48 33.55 -2.45
N THR A 38 -11.43 33.27 -3.75
CA THR A 38 -11.11 31.93 -4.26
C THR A 38 -9.74 31.45 -3.80
N LEU A 39 -8.73 32.33 -3.84
CA LEU A 39 -7.38 32.02 -3.36
C LEU A 39 -7.33 31.78 -1.84
N GLY A 40 -8.11 32.56 -1.06
CA GLY A 40 -8.27 32.35 0.38
C GLY A 40 -8.90 31.00 0.70
N ASP A 41 -9.97 30.65 -0.01
CA ASP A 41 -10.70 29.39 0.15
C ASP A 41 -9.83 28.18 -0.21
N GLU A 42 -9.06 28.25 -1.31
CA GLU A 42 -8.13 27.18 -1.69
C GLU A 42 -7.00 26.99 -0.68
N LYS A 43 -6.40 28.09 -0.20
CA LYS A 43 -5.39 28.03 0.87
C LYS A 43 -5.95 27.40 2.13
N SER A 44 -7.13 27.84 2.57
CA SER A 44 -7.79 27.30 3.75
C SER A 44 -8.08 25.80 3.59
N LYS A 45 -8.60 25.36 2.44
CA LYS A 45 -8.82 23.94 2.13
C LYS A 45 -7.51 23.13 2.17
N HIS A 46 -6.42 23.67 1.63
CA HIS A 46 -5.13 22.98 1.66
C HIS A 46 -4.55 22.86 3.07
N VAL A 47 -4.65 23.91 3.87
CA VAL A 47 -4.22 23.90 5.28
C VAL A 47 -5.02 22.87 6.07
N VAL A 48 -6.34 22.86 5.97
CA VAL A 48 -7.22 21.90 6.67
C VAL A 48 -6.88 20.45 6.26
N LYS A 49 -6.64 20.19 4.97
CA LYS A 49 -6.23 18.85 4.51
C LYS A 49 -4.88 18.42 5.08
N LEU A 50 -3.92 19.34 5.13
CA LEU A 50 -2.58 19.08 5.65
C LEU A 50 -2.59 18.85 7.17
N GLU A 51 -3.35 19.66 7.91
CA GLU A 51 -3.59 19.47 9.34
C GLU A 51 -4.28 18.14 9.64
N ALA A 52 -5.29 17.76 8.85
CA ALA A 52 -5.95 16.46 9.00
C ALA A 52 -4.98 15.29 8.74
N ALA A 53 -4.14 15.39 7.70
CA ALA A 53 -3.14 14.38 7.38
C ALA A 53 -2.07 14.27 8.50
N LEU A 54 -1.51 15.39 8.96
CA LEU A 54 -0.55 15.41 10.07
C LEU A 54 -1.18 14.90 11.37
N GLY A 55 -2.42 15.30 11.68
CA GLY A 55 -3.15 14.80 12.84
C GLY A 55 -3.39 13.29 12.78
N SER A 56 -3.68 12.74 11.59
CA SER A 56 -3.79 11.29 11.41
C SER A 56 -2.45 10.57 11.61
N LEU A 57 -1.35 11.17 11.12
CA LEU A 57 0.00 10.63 11.29
C LEU A 57 0.40 10.62 12.78
N ILE A 58 0.18 11.71 13.50
CA ILE A 58 0.46 11.82 14.94
C ILE A 58 -0.32 10.75 15.70
N LYS A 59 -1.63 10.61 15.47
CA LYS A 59 -2.45 9.57 16.11
C LYS A 59 -1.94 8.15 15.84
N ASN A 60 -1.46 7.88 14.62
CA ASN A 60 -0.91 6.56 14.28
C ASN A 60 0.43 6.31 14.98
N VAL A 61 1.29 7.33 15.08
CA VAL A 61 2.54 7.27 15.83
C VAL A 61 2.29 7.09 17.32
N GLU A 62 1.31 7.80 17.89
CA GLU A 62 0.88 7.66 19.29
C GLU A 62 0.38 6.24 19.58
N LYS A 63 -0.51 5.69 18.74
CA LYS A 63 -0.97 4.30 18.86
C LYS A 63 0.19 3.31 18.80
N LEU A 64 1.16 3.54 17.92
CA LEU A 64 2.32 2.67 17.84
C LEU A 64 3.20 2.82 19.09
N ALA A 65 3.45 4.05 19.55
CA ALA A 65 4.18 4.31 20.79
C ALA A 65 3.51 3.63 21.99
N GLU A 66 2.17 3.66 22.09
CA GLU A 66 1.41 2.93 23.10
C GLU A 66 1.62 1.41 23.03
N LEU A 67 1.74 0.82 21.83
CA LEU A 67 2.05 -0.60 21.68
C LEU A 67 3.45 -0.95 22.21
N TYR A 68 4.43 -0.05 22.03
CA TYR A 68 5.79 -0.23 22.57
C TYR A 68 5.91 0.15 24.05
N GLN A 69 5.06 1.04 24.58
CA GLN A 69 5.11 1.52 25.97
C GLN A 69 4.24 0.73 26.94
N LYS A 70 3.14 0.09 26.50
CA LYS A 70 2.44 -0.86 27.35
C LYS A 70 3.48 -1.89 27.84
N ASN A 71 3.54 -2.06 29.16
CA ASN A 71 4.14 -3.19 29.91
C ASN A 71 5.43 -2.95 30.73
N ASP A 72 5.50 -1.87 31.51
CA ASP A 72 6.40 -1.84 32.68
C ASP A 72 5.72 -2.34 33.98
N ASP A 73 4.47 -2.85 33.92
CA ASP A 73 3.73 -3.31 35.09
C ASP A 73 3.86 -4.85 35.27
N PRO A 74 4.67 -5.34 36.22
CA PRO A 74 4.91 -6.77 36.46
C PRO A 74 3.69 -7.54 37.01
N LEU A 75 2.59 -6.86 37.32
CA LEU A 75 1.40 -7.43 37.97
C LEU A 75 0.28 -7.87 37.01
N ARG A 76 0.47 -7.72 35.70
CA ARG A 76 -0.50 -8.15 34.67
C ARG A 76 0.08 -9.28 33.81
N SER A 77 0.35 -10.43 34.43
CA SER A 77 0.91 -11.62 33.73
C SER A 77 -0.10 -12.33 32.80
N ASP A 78 -1.34 -11.85 32.70
CA ASP A 78 -2.45 -12.57 32.04
C ASP A 78 -2.79 -12.07 30.62
N LYS A 79 -2.00 -11.15 30.04
CA LYS A 79 -2.26 -10.63 28.69
C LYS A 79 -1.04 -10.82 27.80
N SER A 80 -1.13 -11.83 26.93
CA SER A 80 -0.26 -12.06 25.76
C SER A 80 0.26 -10.74 25.22
N HIS A 81 1.55 -10.49 25.41
CA HIS A 81 2.17 -9.31 24.84
C HIS A 81 2.17 -9.42 23.32
N PRO A 82 2.01 -8.30 22.61
CA PRO A 82 2.03 -8.30 21.14
C PRO A 82 3.42 -8.62 20.59
N PHE A 83 4.46 -8.52 21.42
CA PHE A 83 5.86 -8.74 21.07
C PHE A 83 6.44 -9.89 21.88
N LEU A 84 7.14 -10.79 21.19
CA LEU A 84 7.73 -12.00 21.76
C LEU A 84 8.92 -11.66 22.66
N TYR A 85 9.69 -10.61 22.33
CA TYR A 85 10.83 -10.17 23.16
C TYR A 85 10.42 -9.65 24.56
N LYS A 86 9.15 -9.28 24.76
CA LYS A 86 8.64 -8.84 26.06
C LYS A 86 7.97 -9.96 26.85
N GLN A 87 7.71 -11.11 26.24
CA GLN A 87 7.13 -12.24 26.95
C GLN A 87 8.15 -12.81 27.94
N GLN A 88 7.71 -13.28 29.11
CA GLN A 88 8.59 -13.98 30.04
C GLN A 88 9.01 -15.32 29.42
N ILE A 89 10.26 -15.42 28.99
CA ILE A 89 10.85 -16.63 28.41
C ILE A 89 11.40 -17.55 29.51
N ASP A 90 11.62 -17.01 30.71
CA ASP A 90 12.20 -17.73 31.85
C ASP A 90 11.43 -19.02 32.15
N GLU A 91 10.09 -19.00 32.06
CA GLU A 91 9.26 -20.20 32.23
C GLU A 91 9.55 -21.26 31.15
N VAL A 92 9.64 -20.85 29.88
CA VAL A 92 9.95 -21.75 28.76
C VAL A 92 11.37 -22.30 28.88
N GLN A 93 12.33 -21.50 29.35
CA GLN A 93 13.71 -21.94 29.60
C GLN A 93 13.78 -22.96 30.74
N LEU A 94 13.06 -22.74 31.83
CA LEU A 94 12.96 -23.69 32.94
C LEU A 94 12.31 -25.01 32.48
N GLU A 95 11.26 -24.94 31.66
CA GLU A 95 10.64 -26.13 31.06
C GLU A 95 11.63 -26.89 30.16
N GLU A 96 12.35 -26.21 29.28
CA GLU A 96 13.36 -26.81 28.40
C GLU A 96 14.54 -27.42 29.18
N GLU A 97 15.00 -26.77 30.26
CA GLU A 97 16.02 -27.32 31.15
C GLU A 97 15.50 -28.57 31.89
N SER A 98 14.27 -28.53 32.40
CA SER A 98 13.64 -29.69 33.06
C SER A 98 13.44 -30.87 32.11
N PHE A 99 13.11 -30.59 30.84
CA PHE A 99 12.99 -31.58 29.78
C PHE A 99 14.36 -32.20 29.45
N THR A 100 15.39 -31.37 29.30
CA THR A 100 16.78 -31.82 29.06
C THR A 100 17.25 -32.74 30.20
N ASN A 101 17.00 -32.35 31.45
CA ASN A 101 17.34 -33.14 32.62
C ASN A 101 16.59 -34.49 32.65
N SER A 102 15.29 -34.47 32.34
CA SER A 102 14.48 -35.69 32.26
C SER A 102 14.95 -36.62 31.14
N LEU A 103 15.32 -36.08 29.98
CA LEU A 103 15.86 -36.85 28.87
C LEU A 103 17.25 -37.42 29.17
N ALA A 104 18.10 -36.66 29.87
CA ALA A 104 19.40 -37.14 30.34
C ALA A 104 19.25 -38.29 31.35
N LEU A 105 18.32 -38.18 32.30
CA LEU A 105 18.01 -39.24 33.25
C LEU A 105 17.43 -40.48 32.56
N TYR A 106 16.53 -40.30 31.59
CA TYR A 106 15.99 -41.39 30.79
C TYR A 106 17.09 -42.11 30.02
N THR A 107 17.96 -41.36 29.33
CA THR A 107 19.11 -41.87 28.59
C THR A 107 20.04 -42.64 29.53
N LYS A 108 20.35 -42.08 30.70
CA LYS A 108 21.16 -42.74 31.72
C LYS A 108 20.53 -44.08 32.15
N LYS A 109 19.23 -44.07 32.44
CA LYS A 109 18.50 -45.28 32.87
C LYS A 109 18.47 -46.35 31.78
N GLN A 110 18.20 -46.00 30.53
CA GLN A 110 18.08 -46.99 29.46
C GLN A 110 19.43 -47.56 29.00
N PHE A 111 20.47 -46.74 29.00
CA PHE A 111 21.75 -47.10 28.41
C PHE A 111 22.85 -47.44 29.43
N PHE A 112 22.70 -47.13 30.71
CA PHE A 112 23.74 -47.43 31.71
C PHE A 112 23.22 -48.32 32.83
N GLU A 113 22.03 -48.03 33.37
CA GLU A 113 21.50 -48.76 34.53
C GLU A 113 20.67 -49.99 34.11
N GLY A 114 19.79 -49.86 33.12
CA GLY A 114 18.93 -50.95 32.63
C GLY A 114 19.69 -52.09 31.96
N ILE A 115 20.89 -51.84 31.43
CA ILE A 115 21.73 -52.88 30.82
C ILE A 115 22.28 -53.85 31.86
N ALA A 116 22.65 -53.35 33.05
CA ALA A 116 23.16 -54.17 34.14
C ALA A 116 22.08 -55.13 34.70
N GLU A 117 20.82 -54.68 34.74
CA GLU A 117 19.68 -55.52 35.14
C GLU A 117 19.29 -56.54 34.07
N LEU A 118 19.17 -56.12 32.79
CA LEU A 118 18.73 -57.01 31.71
C LEU A 118 19.73 -58.14 31.42
N ALA A 119 21.00 -57.93 31.75
CA ALA A 119 22.06 -58.87 31.43
C ALA A 119 22.52 -59.72 32.64
N GLY A 120 21.87 -59.56 33.80
CA GLY A 120 22.00 -60.47 34.95
C GLY A 120 23.40 -60.60 35.56
N SER A 121 24.36 -59.78 35.13
CA SER A 121 25.75 -59.82 35.58
C SER A 121 26.14 -58.51 36.26
N LYS A 122 26.67 -58.61 37.49
CA LYS A 122 27.21 -57.48 38.27
C LYS A 122 28.43 -56.78 37.62
N ASP A 123 28.91 -57.26 36.48
CA ASP A 123 30.06 -56.70 35.78
C ASP A 123 29.65 -55.52 34.89
N GLN A 124 29.79 -54.31 35.43
CA GLN A 124 29.60 -53.04 34.70
C GLN A 124 30.55 -52.88 33.49
N THR A 125 31.64 -53.66 33.44
CA THR A 125 32.65 -53.62 32.37
C THR A 125 32.26 -54.38 31.09
N LYS A 126 31.12 -55.08 31.09
CA LYS A 126 30.60 -55.83 29.92
C LYS A 126 29.76 -54.99 28.94
N TYR A 127 29.51 -53.71 29.27
CA TYR A 127 28.47 -52.90 28.61
C TYR A 127 28.97 -51.55 28.09
N ASP A 128 30.24 -51.47 27.70
CA ASP A 128 30.72 -50.33 26.94
C ASP A 128 30.04 -50.36 25.56
N PHE A 129 29.32 -49.27 25.22
CA PHE A 129 28.77 -49.08 23.89
C PHE A 129 29.87 -49.25 22.84
N LEU A 130 29.51 -49.86 21.72
CA LEU A 130 30.35 -49.87 20.54
C LEU A 130 30.57 -48.41 20.13
N ASP A 131 31.76 -47.87 20.40
CA ASP A 131 32.11 -46.49 20.06
C ASP A 131 32.26 -46.38 18.54
N THR A 132 31.16 -46.05 17.86
CA THR A 132 31.09 -45.88 16.40
C THR A 132 31.82 -44.63 15.91
N SER A 133 32.31 -43.77 16.81
CA SER A 133 33.02 -42.54 16.44
C SER A 133 34.44 -42.79 15.91
N LYS A 134 34.97 -44.02 16.04
CA LYS A 134 36.28 -44.44 15.51
C LYS A 134 36.21 -45.80 14.81
N PRO A 135 35.98 -45.83 13.48
CA PRO A 135 35.93 -47.09 12.73
C PRO A 135 37.28 -47.84 12.72
N GLU A 136 38.39 -47.15 12.95
CA GLU A 136 39.73 -47.76 13.03
C GLU A 136 39.92 -48.62 14.30
N THR A 137 39.22 -48.31 15.39
CA THR A 137 39.29 -49.12 16.62
C THR A 137 38.36 -50.35 16.59
N LEU A 138 37.39 -50.41 15.67
CA LEU A 138 36.50 -51.57 15.50
C LEU A 138 37.24 -52.81 14.97
N LEU A 139 38.33 -52.63 14.21
CA LEU A 139 39.14 -53.72 13.68
C LEU A 139 40.21 -54.22 14.67
N PHE A 140 40.61 -53.40 15.65
CA PHE A 140 41.74 -53.70 16.54
C PHE A 140 41.37 -53.87 18.03
N LYS A 141 40.19 -53.42 18.47
CA LYS A 141 39.63 -53.78 19.79
C LYS A 141 38.42 -54.68 19.61
N GLY A 142 38.68 -55.92 19.22
CA GLY A 142 37.76 -56.99 19.63
C GLY A 142 37.69 -57.01 21.17
N GLU A 143 36.58 -57.52 21.72
CA GLU A 143 36.41 -57.78 23.17
C GLU A 143 37.73 -58.23 23.82
N ARG A 144 38.05 -57.72 25.02
CA ARG A 144 39.25 -58.12 25.78
C ARG A 144 39.37 -59.64 25.73
N ASP A 145 40.56 -60.18 25.46
CA ASP A 145 40.71 -61.63 25.22
C ASP A 145 40.21 -62.49 26.39
N GLU A 146 40.20 -61.94 27.61
CA GLU A 146 39.59 -62.52 28.80
C GLU A 146 38.06 -62.70 28.70
N ILE A 147 37.35 -61.76 28.07
CA ILE A 147 35.90 -61.81 27.88
C ILE A 147 35.57 -62.85 26.80
N LYS A 148 36.32 -62.86 25.69
CA LYS A 148 36.19 -63.90 24.65
C LYS A 148 36.46 -65.29 25.22
N ALA A 149 37.45 -65.42 26.10
CA ALA A 149 37.77 -66.68 26.75
C ALA A 149 36.64 -67.15 27.68
N LYS A 150 36.08 -66.25 28.50
CA LYS A 150 34.92 -66.53 29.37
C LYS A 150 33.68 -66.89 28.56
N ASP A 151 33.36 -66.13 27.53
CA ASP A 151 32.18 -66.39 26.69
C ASP A 151 32.35 -67.69 25.90
N LYS A 152 33.57 -68.02 25.44
CA LYS A 152 33.88 -69.33 24.85
C LYS A 152 33.74 -70.48 25.85
N GLN A 153 34.08 -70.27 27.11
CA GLN A 153 33.89 -71.25 28.18
C GLN A 153 32.40 -71.45 28.52
N GLU A 154 31.65 -70.36 28.66
CA GLU A 154 30.20 -70.41 28.90
C GLU A 154 29.45 -71.04 27.71
N LEU A 155 29.84 -70.72 26.48
CA LEU A 155 29.21 -71.31 25.29
C LEU A 155 29.51 -72.81 25.18
N LYS A 156 30.73 -73.24 25.54
CA LYS A 156 31.05 -74.66 25.70
C LYS A 156 30.23 -75.31 26.82
N ARG A 157 30.05 -74.64 27.96
CA ARG A 157 29.23 -75.15 29.07
C ARG A 157 27.77 -75.33 28.64
N LEU A 158 27.19 -74.33 27.97
CA LEU A 158 25.83 -74.38 27.45
C LEU A 158 25.68 -75.45 26.37
N GLN A 159 26.67 -75.61 25.50
CA GLN A 159 26.67 -76.67 24.49
C GLN A 159 26.66 -78.06 25.15
N ILE A 160 27.49 -78.31 26.16
CA ILE A 160 27.51 -79.58 26.91
C ILE A 160 26.17 -79.80 27.63
N GLN A 161 25.65 -78.78 28.33
CA GLN A 161 24.40 -78.90 29.07
C GLN A 161 23.19 -79.14 28.16
N TYR A 162 23.13 -78.46 27.01
CA TYR A 162 22.09 -78.67 26.01
C TYR A 162 22.16 -80.08 25.40
N GLN A 163 23.38 -80.59 25.16
CA GLN A 163 23.57 -81.97 24.70
C GLN A 163 23.04 -82.97 25.73
N GLU A 164 23.40 -82.82 27.01
CA GLU A 164 22.88 -83.70 28.06
C GLU A 164 21.36 -83.64 28.19
N SER A 165 20.76 -82.45 28.03
CA SER A 165 19.30 -82.33 28.11
C SER A 165 18.60 -82.94 26.90
N GLU A 166 19.13 -82.78 25.69
CA GLU A 166 18.58 -83.42 24.48
C GLU A 166 18.71 -84.94 24.52
N ILE A 167 19.86 -85.48 24.98
CA ILE A 167 20.02 -86.93 25.15
C ILE A 167 19.00 -87.45 26.17
N LYS A 168 18.84 -86.78 27.31
CA LYS A 168 17.81 -87.13 28.31
C LYS A 168 16.41 -87.06 27.72
N ARG A 169 16.11 -86.04 26.89
CA ARG A 169 14.83 -85.91 26.19
C ARG A 169 14.60 -87.09 25.24
N LEU A 170 15.56 -87.42 24.38
CA LEU A 170 15.48 -88.55 23.44
C LEU A 170 15.35 -89.91 24.16
N GLN A 171 16.11 -90.13 25.22
CA GLN A 171 15.98 -91.33 26.06
C GLN A 171 14.59 -91.41 26.69
N SER A 172 14.06 -90.30 27.21
CA SER A 172 12.70 -90.26 27.76
C SER A 172 11.64 -90.55 26.69
N GLU A 173 11.81 -90.01 25.48
CA GLU A 173 10.91 -90.24 24.34
C GLU A 173 10.97 -91.71 23.85
N MET A 174 12.16 -92.30 23.81
CA MET A 174 12.37 -93.71 23.47
C MET A 174 11.76 -94.64 24.53
N THR A 175 11.95 -94.36 25.82
CA THR A 175 11.32 -95.14 26.89
C THR A 175 9.79 -95.05 26.82
N LEU A 176 9.24 -93.87 26.52
CA LEU A 176 7.81 -93.67 26.34
C LEU A 176 7.27 -94.50 25.15
N GLU A 177 7.94 -94.48 24.00
CA GLU A 177 7.56 -95.32 22.86
C GLU A 177 7.71 -96.82 23.14
N ASN A 178 8.76 -97.23 23.84
CA ASN A 178 8.94 -98.62 24.26
C ASN A 178 7.85 -99.08 25.24
N LEU A 179 7.43 -98.23 26.18
CA LEU A 179 6.31 -98.50 27.08
C LEU A 179 5.00 -98.62 26.30
N LYS A 180 4.72 -97.71 25.35
CA LYS A 180 3.55 -97.81 24.46
C LYS A 180 3.51 -99.14 23.70
N ARG A 181 4.65 -99.59 23.15
CA ARG A 181 4.74 -100.90 22.47
C ARG A 181 4.49 -102.06 23.43
N LYS A 182 5.08 -102.04 24.63
CA LYS A 182 4.84 -103.07 25.65
C LYS A 182 3.38 -103.13 26.05
N ILE A 183 2.70 -101.99 26.22
CA ILE A 183 1.27 -101.93 26.49
C ILE A 183 0.49 -102.59 25.35
N LYS A 184 0.75 -102.24 24.09
CA LYS A 184 0.09 -102.88 22.93
C LYS A 184 0.30 -104.40 22.89
N ILE A 185 1.50 -104.88 23.22
CA ILE A 185 1.79 -106.32 23.29
C ILE A 185 1.01 -106.97 24.43
N ALA A 186 1.02 -106.37 25.62
CA ALA A 186 0.25 -106.87 26.77
C ALA A 186 -1.26 -106.89 26.48
N GLU A 187 -1.80 -105.86 25.83
CA GLU A 187 -3.18 -105.82 25.35
C GLU A 187 -3.48 -106.97 24.36
N SER A 188 -2.55 -107.26 23.45
CA SER A 188 -2.70 -108.39 22.51
C SER A 188 -2.63 -109.75 23.21
N GLN A 189 -1.79 -109.89 24.24
CA GLN A 189 -1.67 -111.11 25.04
C GLN A 189 -2.92 -111.36 25.89
N VAL A 190 -3.45 -110.32 26.56
CA VAL A 190 -4.72 -110.40 27.29
C VAL A 190 -5.88 -110.79 26.36
N LYS A 191 -5.93 -110.22 25.15
CA LYS A 191 -6.89 -110.61 24.12
C LYS A 191 -6.75 -112.10 23.74
N SER A 192 -5.52 -112.60 23.57
CA SER A 192 -5.27 -114.01 23.23
C SER A 192 -5.60 -114.99 24.37
N LEU A 193 -5.39 -114.60 25.62
CA LEU A 193 -5.73 -115.43 26.80
C LEU A 193 -7.24 -115.56 26.98
N ASN A 194 -8.01 -114.52 26.65
CA ASN A 194 -9.46 -114.56 26.63
C ASN A 194 -10.04 -115.47 25.53
N LEU A 195 -9.23 -115.92 24.55
CA LEU A 195 -9.64 -116.80 23.45
C LEU A 195 -9.37 -118.31 23.70
N GLY A 196 -8.84 -118.67 24.88
CA GLY A 196 -8.89 -120.00 25.50
C GLY A 196 -8.39 -121.20 24.70
N TYR A 197 -7.16 -121.68 24.97
CA TYR A 197 -6.79 -123.11 24.91
C TYR A 197 -5.68 -123.44 25.93
N SER A 198 -5.90 -124.56 26.63
CA SER A 198 -5.12 -125.10 27.74
C SER A 198 -4.09 -126.13 27.25
N THR A 199 -2.80 -125.91 27.54
CA THR A 199 -1.75 -126.94 27.72
C THR A 199 -0.62 -126.36 28.57
N VAL A 200 -0.87 -126.22 29.87
CA VAL A 200 -0.06 -125.35 30.76
C VAL A 200 1.39 -125.84 30.93
N ASP A 201 1.71 -127.13 31.03
CA ASP A 201 3.08 -127.52 31.46
C ASP A 201 4.13 -127.75 30.35
N ALA A 202 3.75 -128.26 29.18
CA ALA A 202 4.69 -128.45 28.06
C ALA A 202 5.00 -127.13 27.34
N ASP A 203 4.00 -126.25 27.26
CA ASP A 203 4.17 -124.91 26.70
C ASP A 203 4.91 -123.99 27.65
N ILE A 204 4.86 -124.16 28.98
CA ILE A 204 5.69 -123.35 29.90
C ILE A 204 7.18 -123.54 29.63
N ASN A 205 7.66 -124.77 29.39
CA ASN A 205 9.08 -124.99 29.12
C ASN A 205 9.50 -124.57 27.70
N LYS A 206 8.63 -124.75 26.71
CA LYS A 206 8.88 -124.30 25.34
C LYS A 206 8.78 -122.77 25.23
N ASN A 207 7.81 -122.15 25.90
CA ASN A 207 7.70 -120.70 26.07
C ASN A 207 8.83 -120.14 26.91
N LYS A 208 9.31 -120.80 27.98
CA LYS A 208 10.51 -120.34 28.71
C LYS A 208 11.76 -120.34 27.83
N LYS A 209 11.95 -121.36 26.98
CA LYS A 209 13.06 -121.37 26.00
C LYS A 209 12.88 -120.32 24.91
N LEU A 210 11.66 -120.13 24.41
CA LEU A 210 11.33 -119.08 23.44
C LEU A 210 11.41 -117.68 24.03
N THR A 211 11.07 -117.47 25.31
CA THR A 211 11.22 -116.19 25.99
C THR A 211 12.69 -115.91 26.26
N VAL A 212 13.49 -116.88 26.69
CA VAL A 212 14.95 -116.70 26.84
C VAL A 212 15.63 -116.46 25.49
N MET A 213 15.21 -117.15 24.43
CA MET A 213 15.73 -116.92 23.08
C MET A 213 15.29 -115.55 22.53
N ASN A 214 14.03 -115.16 22.70
CA ASN A 214 13.52 -113.84 22.34
C ASN A 214 14.14 -112.73 23.19
N GLU A 215 14.47 -112.97 24.46
CA GLU A 215 15.20 -112.04 25.32
C GLU A 215 16.64 -111.88 24.86
N LYS A 216 17.31 -112.97 24.46
CA LYS A 216 18.66 -112.89 23.85
C LYS A 216 18.64 -112.20 22.50
N SER A 217 17.68 -112.51 21.62
CA SER A 217 17.52 -111.83 20.33
C SER A 217 17.09 -110.37 20.50
N ARG A 218 16.27 -110.03 21.51
CA ARG A 218 15.96 -108.64 21.86
C ARG A 218 17.18 -107.91 22.39
N LYS A 219 17.98 -108.55 23.25
CA LYS A 219 19.22 -107.95 23.75
C LYS A 219 20.20 -107.72 22.60
N ALA A 220 20.41 -108.70 21.72
CA ALA A 220 21.25 -108.54 20.54
C ALA A 220 20.75 -107.43 19.58
N LEU A 221 19.44 -107.34 19.33
CA LEU A 221 18.87 -106.24 18.53
C LEU A 221 18.99 -104.89 19.23
N GLN A 222 18.96 -104.87 20.55
CA GLN A 222 19.09 -103.66 21.35
C GLN A 222 20.54 -103.22 21.44
N ASP A 223 21.48 -104.16 21.52
CA ASP A 223 22.92 -103.91 21.44
C ASP A 223 23.31 -103.39 20.04
N ASP A 224 22.79 -103.98 18.95
CA ASP A 224 22.98 -103.49 17.57
C ASP A 224 22.35 -102.10 17.36
N LEU A 225 21.16 -101.85 17.95
CA LEU A 225 20.51 -100.55 17.93
C LEU A 225 21.33 -99.51 18.70
N ASP A 226 21.86 -99.86 19.87
CA ASP A 226 22.72 -98.97 20.66
C ASP A 226 24.03 -98.70 19.90
N GLU A 227 24.60 -99.69 19.21
CA GLU A 227 25.83 -99.57 18.40
C GLU A 227 25.65 -98.65 17.18
N GLN A 228 24.46 -98.63 16.54
CA GLN A 228 24.15 -97.73 15.42
C GLN A 228 23.56 -96.37 15.84
N MET A 229 22.87 -96.31 16.97
CA MET A 229 22.19 -95.11 17.45
C MET A 229 23.17 -94.14 18.12
N ILE A 230 24.19 -94.64 18.83
CA ILE A 230 25.22 -93.80 19.48
C ILE A 230 26.01 -92.95 18.46
N PRO A 231 26.49 -93.48 17.32
CA PRO A 231 27.14 -92.68 16.27
C PRO A 231 26.22 -91.63 15.65
N LEU A 232 24.96 -91.96 15.36
CA LEU A 232 23.98 -90.99 14.84
C LEU A 232 23.66 -89.90 15.87
N LEU A 233 23.62 -90.26 17.16
CA LEU A 233 23.48 -89.30 18.25
C LEU A 233 24.63 -88.31 18.27
N ASN A 234 25.87 -88.78 18.06
CA ASN A 234 27.07 -87.95 18.02
C ASN A 234 27.13 -87.04 16.78
N GLU A 235 26.59 -87.47 15.64
CA GLU A 235 26.51 -86.61 14.44
C GLU A 235 25.42 -85.54 14.58
N LEU A 236 24.26 -85.92 15.12
CA LEU A 236 23.24 -84.96 15.58
C LEU A 236 23.80 -84.01 16.64
N GLN A 237 24.67 -84.47 17.53
CA GLN A 237 25.31 -83.67 18.59
C GLN A 237 26.13 -82.49 18.02
N GLN A 238 26.80 -82.69 16.87
CA GLN A 238 27.52 -81.61 16.19
C GLN A 238 26.57 -80.58 15.58
N LEU A 239 25.46 -81.03 14.99
CA LEU A 239 24.42 -80.15 14.44
C LEU A 239 23.69 -79.34 15.53
N HIS A 240 23.53 -79.92 16.73
CA HIS A 240 22.93 -79.23 17.89
C HIS A 240 23.78 -78.08 18.44
N GLY A 241 25.10 -78.10 18.24
CA GLY A 241 25.97 -76.95 18.56
C GLY A 241 25.59 -75.69 17.78
N ILE A 242 25.04 -75.86 16.58
CA ILE A 242 24.58 -74.75 15.73
C ILE A 242 23.37 -74.05 16.36
N LYS A 243 22.44 -74.80 16.98
CA LYS A 243 21.26 -74.20 17.63
C LYS A 243 21.59 -73.34 18.85
N VAL A 244 22.58 -73.76 19.64
CA VAL A 244 23.06 -72.95 20.78
C VAL A 244 23.72 -71.66 20.28
N LEU A 245 24.44 -71.75 19.16
CA LEU A 245 25.05 -70.59 18.52
C LEU A 245 24.00 -69.64 17.92
N GLU A 246 22.99 -70.19 17.24
CA GLU A 246 21.82 -69.47 16.70
C GLU A 246 21.11 -68.70 17.81
N GLY A 247 20.73 -69.36 18.91
CA GLY A 247 20.09 -68.69 20.05
C GLY A 247 20.94 -67.59 20.69
N ASN A 248 22.28 -67.72 20.69
CA ASN A 248 23.18 -66.67 21.16
C ASN A 248 23.20 -65.47 20.19
N TYR A 249 23.18 -65.72 18.89
CA TYR A 249 23.10 -64.64 17.89
C TYR A 249 21.73 -63.96 17.90
N ASP A 250 20.63 -64.71 18.03
CA ASP A 250 19.29 -64.15 18.20
C ASP A 250 19.23 -63.23 19.42
N LEU A 251 19.77 -63.67 20.56
CA LEU A 251 19.83 -62.83 21.76
C LEU A 251 20.64 -61.54 21.52
N LYS A 252 21.74 -61.61 20.77
CA LYS A 252 22.53 -60.42 20.39
C LYS A 252 21.74 -59.49 19.46
N ILE A 253 21.03 -60.03 18.47
CA ILE A 253 20.19 -59.28 17.54
C ILE A 253 19.05 -58.59 18.31
N PHE A 254 18.31 -59.32 19.15
CA PHE A 254 17.23 -58.73 19.96
C PHE A 254 17.73 -57.59 20.86
N ARG A 255 18.92 -57.70 21.44
CA ARG A 255 19.54 -56.60 22.20
C ARG A 255 19.87 -55.41 21.31
N GLN A 256 20.42 -55.64 20.12
CA GLN A 256 20.71 -54.57 19.17
C GLN A 256 19.42 -53.86 18.70
N ASP A 257 18.37 -54.60 18.36
CA ASP A 257 17.08 -54.05 17.96
C ASP A 257 16.45 -53.21 19.09
N TYR A 258 16.55 -53.68 20.34
CA TYR A 258 16.13 -52.90 21.50
C TYR A 258 16.89 -51.58 21.60
N PHE A 259 18.22 -51.60 21.49
CA PHE A 259 19.04 -50.38 21.55
C PHE A 259 18.75 -49.44 20.38
N LEU A 260 18.59 -49.96 19.16
CA LEU A 260 18.26 -49.15 17.98
C LEU A 260 16.89 -48.48 18.15
N SER A 261 15.90 -49.20 18.69
CA SER A 261 14.59 -48.63 19.00
C SER A 261 14.70 -47.52 20.04
N LYS A 262 15.44 -47.74 21.13
CA LYS A 262 15.63 -46.73 22.20
C LYS A 262 16.47 -45.54 21.76
N GLN A 263 17.50 -45.75 20.95
CA GLN A 263 18.25 -44.66 20.33
C GLN A 263 17.36 -43.81 19.43
N SER A 264 16.52 -44.45 18.60
CA SER A 264 15.56 -43.74 17.74
C SER A 264 14.58 -42.89 18.56
N GLU A 265 14.11 -43.41 19.70
CA GLU A 265 13.25 -42.68 20.63
C GLU A 265 13.94 -41.43 21.19
N VAL A 266 15.19 -41.57 21.67
CA VAL A 266 15.98 -40.43 22.18
C VAL A 266 16.30 -39.42 21.08
N ILE A 267 16.67 -39.88 19.88
CA ILE A 267 16.92 -39.01 18.72
C ILE A 267 15.66 -38.21 18.37
N ASN A 268 14.48 -38.83 18.38
CA ASN A 268 13.23 -38.12 18.10
C ASN A 268 12.93 -37.04 19.15
N GLN A 269 13.19 -37.32 20.43
CA GLN A 269 13.02 -36.32 21.50
C GLN A 269 14.02 -35.17 21.38
N LEU A 270 15.29 -35.46 21.06
CA LEU A 270 16.31 -34.45 20.78
C LEU A 270 15.95 -33.60 19.55
N LEU A 271 15.48 -34.23 18.48
CA LEU A 271 15.04 -33.54 17.27
C LEU A 271 13.86 -32.61 17.57
N LEU A 272 12.90 -33.06 18.38
CA LEU A 272 11.78 -32.25 18.82
C LEU A 272 12.28 -31.03 19.61
N GLN A 273 13.20 -31.24 20.55
CA GLN A 273 13.82 -30.16 21.32
C GLN A 273 14.55 -29.15 20.42
N CYS A 274 15.38 -29.63 19.50
CA CYS A 274 16.07 -28.79 18.52
C CYS A 274 15.06 -28.00 17.66
N SER A 275 13.96 -28.62 17.24
CA SER A 275 12.94 -27.95 16.44
C SER A 275 12.23 -26.83 17.20
N ARG A 276 11.95 -27.02 18.49
CA ARG A 276 11.36 -25.99 19.36
C ARG A 276 12.29 -24.80 19.52
N ASN A 277 13.57 -25.05 19.82
CA ASN A 277 14.58 -24.00 19.96
C ASN A 277 14.80 -23.25 18.64
N TYR A 278 14.85 -23.97 17.52
CA TYR A 278 14.98 -23.36 16.19
C TYR A 278 13.76 -22.51 15.84
N PHE A 279 12.55 -23.00 16.12
CA PHE A 279 11.32 -22.25 15.90
C PHE A 279 11.27 -20.97 16.72
N LEU A 280 11.60 -21.04 18.02
CA LEU A 280 11.65 -19.87 18.89
C LEU A 280 12.68 -18.84 18.38
N THR A 281 13.86 -19.30 17.97
CA THR A 281 14.90 -18.44 17.38
C THR A 281 14.41 -17.77 16.09
N MET A 282 13.78 -18.53 15.20
CA MET A 282 13.22 -17.99 13.95
C MET A 282 12.17 -16.91 14.23
N MET A 283 11.31 -17.11 15.23
CA MET A 283 10.28 -16.13 15.61
C MET A 283 10.93 -14.82 16.09
N TYR A 284 12.01 -14.88 16.88
CA TYR A 284 12.79 -13.70 17.26
C TYR A 284 13.44 -13.01 16.07
N GLU A 285 14.02 -13.76 15.13
CA GLU A 285 14.64 -13.19 13.94
C GLU A 285 13.63 -12.47 13.05
N ILE A 286 12.43 -13.05 12.87
CA ILE A 286 11.34 -12.44 12.11
C ILE A 286 10.88 -11.15 12.80
N GLU A 287 10.65 -11.19 14.12
CA GLU A 287 10.27 -10.02 14.90
C GLU A 287 11.32 -8.90 14.78
N LEU A 288 12.61 -9.23 14.95
CA LEU A 288 13.71 -8.29 14.78
C LEU A 288 13.75 -7.67 13.38
N LYS A 289 13.52 -8.48 12.34
CA LYS A 289 13.48 -8.01 10.95
C LYS A 289 12.33 -7.03 10.73
N GLU A 290 11.14 -7.30 11.27
CA GLU A 290 10.01 -6.38 11.17
C GLU A 290 10.26 -5.08 11.95
N HIS A 291 10.82 -5.15 13.16
CA HIS A 291 11.22 -3.96 13.90
C HIS A 291 12.23 -3.09 13.14
N ARG A 292 13.22 -3.70 12.47
CA ARG A 292 14.17 -2.97 11.62
C ARG A 292 13.48 -2.27 10.45
N LYS A 293 12.51 -2.92 9.78
CA LYS A 293 11.72 -2.28 8.72
C LYS A 293 10.92 -1.09 9.24
N ILE A 294 10.25 -1.26 10.37
CA ILE A 294 9.49 -0.18 11.04
C ILE A 294 10.43 0.98 11.37
N TYR A 295 11.60 0.70 11.94
CA TYR A 295 12.62 1.71 12.23
C TYR A 295 13.06 2.46 10.97
N HIS A 296 13.37 1.76 9.87
CA HIS A 296 13.74 2.40 8.60
C HIS A 296 12.62 3.27 8.02
N LEU A 297 11.36 2.83 8.16
CA LEU A 297 10.20 3.61 7.73
C LEU A 297 10.06 4.91 8.54
N PHE A 298 10.26 4.84 9.87
CA PHE A 298 10.25 6.02 10.71
C PHE A 298 11.40 6.98 10.40
N GLU A 299 12.60 6.45 10.20
CA GLU A 299 13.76 7.27 9.87
C GLU A 299 13.59 7.96 8.50
N SER A 300 13.04 7.24 7.52
CA SER A 300 12.68 7.82 6.21
C SER A 300 11.61 8.89 6.34
N SER A 301 10.58 8.66 7.15
CA SER A 301 9.51 9.65 7.40
C SER A 301 10.05 10.89 8.12
N ARG A 302 10.92 10.70 9.11
CA ARG A 302 11.59 11.76 9.88
C ARG A 302 12.46 12.63 8.98
N THR A 303 13.28 12.02 8.14
CA THR A 303 14.17 12.74 7.21
C THR A 303 13.37 13.49 6.14
N LEU A 304 12.29 12.89 5.60
CA LEU A 304 11.39 13.56 4.66
C LEU A 304 10.75 14.79 5.31
N LEU A 305 10.14 14.63 6.48
CA LEU A 305 9.52 15.74 7.23
C LEU A 305 10.54 16.85 7.56
N ALA A 306 11.74 16.49 8.01
CA ALA A 306 12.81 17.46 8.27
C ALA A 306 13.21 18.24 7.00
N SER A 307 13.27 17.57 5.84
CA SER A 307 13.58 18.20 4.57
C SER A 307 12.48 19.18 4.13
N GLU A 308 11.21 18.82 4.31
CA GLU A 308 10.07 19.68 3.97
C GLU A 308 9.98 20.87 4.92
N ILE A 309 10.22 20.68 6.22
CA ILE A 309 10.32 21.77 7.19
C ILE A 309 11.42 22.75 6.78
N LYS A 310 12.59 22.26 6.35
CA LYS A 310 13.69 23.11 5.86
C LYS A 310 13.28 23.90 4.60
N LYS A 311 12.62 23.26 3.64
CA LYS A 311 12.10 23.93 2.42
C LYS A 311 11.08 25.01 2.78
N ILE A 312 10.12 24.72 3.66
CA ILE A 312 9.11 25.68 4.11
C ILE A 312 9.78 26.85 4.82
N SER A 313 10.72 26.60 5.74
CA SER A 313 11.48 27.65 6.42
C SER A 313 12.27 28.52 5.45
N SER A 314 12.89 27.95 4.43
CA SER A 314 13.60 28.72 3.39
C SER A 314 12.65 29.60 2.55
N ARG A 315 11.46 29.09 2.21
CA ARG A 315 10.43 29.86 1.49
C ARG A 315 9.90 30.99 2.36
N ILE A 316 9.67 30.74 3.65
CA ILE A 316 9.26 31.77 4.61
C ILE A 316 10.35 32.84 4.72
N ALA A 317 11.63 32.46 4.79
CA ALA A 317 12.74 33.42 4.82
C ALA A 317 12.80 34.27 3.55
N LEU A 318 12.63 33.67 2.37
CA LEU A 318 12.58 34.39 1.09
C LEU A 318 11.38 35.35 1.02
N LEU A 319 10.20 34.93 1.48
CA LEU A 319 9.03 35.81 1.57
C LEU A 319 9.17 36.92 2.62
N ARG A 320 10.11 36.77 3.55
CA ARG A 320 10.46 37.78 4.56
C ARG A 320 11.49 38.78 4.06
N ASP A 321 12.06 38.58 2.86
CA ASP A 321 13.00 39.51 2.24
C ASP A 321 12.31 40.85 1.95
N PRO A 322 12.81 41.98 2.49
CA PRO A 322 12.23 43.30 2.26
C PRO A 322 12.11 43.68 0.78
N VAL A 323 12.97 43.15 -0.10
CA VAL A 323 12.91 43.44 -1.56
C VAL A 323 11.64 42.88 -2.22
N LEU A 324 11.06 41.80 -1.68
CA LEU A 324 9.80 41.24 -2.16
C LEU A 324 8.57 41.86 -1.47
N GLN A 325 8.77 42.57 -0.37
CA GLN A 325 7.71 43.28 0.37
C GLN A 325 7.49 44.73 -0.12
N THR A 326 8.42 45.31 -0.87
CA THR A 326 8.38 46.72 -1.33
C THR A 326 7.50 47.01 -2.55
N ASN A 327 6.81 46.02 -3.13
CA ASN A 327 6.03 46.26 -4.36
C ASN A 327 4.76 47.12 -4.21
N ASN A 328 4.41 47.61 -3.01
CA ASN A 328 3.18 48.39 -2.80
C ASN A 328 3.39 49.80 -2.25
N LEU A 329 4.61 50.28 -2.04
CA LEU A 329 4.84 51.62 -1.50
C LEU A 329 6.01 52.29 -2.24
N ASN A 330 5.68 53.29 -3.05
CA ASN A 330 6.57 54.29 -3.66
C ASN A 330 7.22 53.92 -5.01
N LYS A 331 6.40 53.71 -6.05
CA LYS A 331 6.85 53.99 -7.43
C LYS A 331 6.71 55.48 -7.69
N GLU A 332 7.66 56.29 -7.21
CA GLU A 332 7.72 57.72 -7.57
C GLU A 332 8.04 57.89 -9.07
N THR A 333 8.70 56.92 -9.68
CA THR A 333 9.11 56.95 -11.09
C THR A 333 8.12 56.28 -12.03
N ILE A 334 7.87 56.93 -13.17
CA ILE A 334 7.08 56.39 -14.28
C ILE A 334 7.93 55.33 -14.97
N SER A 335 7.40 54.10 -15.05
CA SER A 335 8.09 53.00 -15.72
C SER A 335 8.21 53.27 -17.21
N SER A 336 9.35 52.95 -17.82
CA SER A 336 9.55 53.04 -19.27
C SER A 336 8.60 52.14 -20.08
N LYS A 337 8.00 51.12 -19.45
CA LYS A 337 7.01 50.23 -20.07
C LYS A 337 5.60 50.82 -20.10
N ASP A 338 5.33 51.86 -19.31
CA ASP A 338 4.02 52.51 -19.26
C ASP A 338 3.94 53.56 -20.38
N GLU A 339 3.65 53.08 -21.58
CA GLU A 339 3.58 53.93 -22.78
C GLU A 339 2.54 55.05 -22.65
N PHE A 340 1.47 54.81 -21.91
CA PHE A 340 0.41 55.78 -21.67
C PHE A 340 0.88 56.94 -20.79
N MET A 341 1.46 56.63 -19.62
CA MET A 341 1.98 57.65 -18.73
C MET A 341 3.15 58.42 -19.35
N ASN A 342 3.97 57.72 -20.15
CA ASN A 342 5.04 58.36 -20.89
C ASN A 342 4.51 59.35 -21.94
N ARG A 343 3.48 58.98 -22.71
CA ARG A 343 2.84 59.90 -23.67
C ARG A 343 2.19 61.11 -22.99
N ILE A 344 1.57 60.91 -21.83
CA ILE A 344 0.99 62.01 -21.04
C ILE A 344 2.08 62.96 -20.57
N TYR A 345 3.18 62.42 -20.04
CA TYR A 345 4.33 63.22 -19.64
C TYR A 345 4.92 64.01 -20.82
N ASP A 346 5.09 63.38 -21.99
CA ASP A 346 5.58 64.04 -23.20
C ASP A 346 4.62 65.11 -23.75
N ALA A 347 3.30 64.96 -23.53
CA ALA A 347 2.29 65.95 -23.93
C ALA A 347 2.23 67.17 -22.99
N LEU A 348 2.51 66.97 -21.69
CA LEU A 348 2.45 68.03 -20.66
C LEU A 348 3.77 68.77 -20.49
N VAL A 349 4.90 68.12 -20.78
CA VAL A 349 6.26 68.66 -20.65
C VAL A 349 6.88 68.84 -22.05
N PRO A 350 6.88 70.07 -22.60
CA PRO A 350 7.55 70.38 -23.87
C PRO A 350 9.03 70.01 -23.81
N VAL A 351 9.58 69.55 -24.93
CA VAL A 351 11.00 69.12 -25.02
C VAL A 351 11.97 70.25 -24.68
N GLU A 352 11.56 71.50 -24.87
CA GLU A 352 12.36 72.72 -24.69
C GLU A 352 12.55 73.15 -23.22
N GLU A 353 11.69 72.67 -22.31
CA GLU A 353 11.73 73.02 -20.87
C GLU A 353 12.21 71.85 -19.99
N ARG A 354 12.85 70.82 -20.58
CA ARG A 354 13.38 69.70 -19.80
C ARG A 354 14.71 70.10 -19.17
N ASP A 355 14.79 70.05 -17.85
CA ASP A 355 16.07 70.15 -17.14
C ASP A 355 16.97 68.99 -17.58
N GLU A 356 18.18 69.30 -18.08
CA GLU A 356 19.16 68.30 -18.54
C GLU A 356 19.56 67.28 -17.46
N ASN A 357 19.19 67.54 -16.20
CA ASN A 357 19.54 66.73 -15.03
C ASN A 357 18.46 65.73 -14.57
N GLU A 358 17.24 65.72 -15.15
CA GLU A 358 16.21 64.74 -14.78
C GLU A 358 16.34 63.43 -15.57
N LEU A 359 17.06 62.46 -15.01
CA LEU A 359 17.29 61.14 -15.64
C LEU A 359 16.04 60.23 -15.63
N TYR A 360 15.06 60.50 -14.76
CA TYR A 360 13.86 59.68 -14.58
C TYR A 360 12.60 60.54 -14.58
N ARG A 361 11.55 60.04 -15.26
CA ARG A 361 10.22 60.65 -15.26
C ARG A 361 9.53 60.33 -13.94
N THR A 362 8.97 61.32 -13.27
CA THR A 362 8.40 61.18 -11.92
C THR A 362 6.92 61.57 -11.91
N TYR A 363 6.09 60.94 -11.08
CA TYR A 363 4.68 61.29 -10.96
C TYR A 363 4.44 62.67 -10.32
N SER A 364 5.34 63.13 -9.44
CA SER A 364 5.26 64.45 -8.81
C SER A 364 5.44 65.58 -9.85
N SER A 365 6.44 65.49 -10.72
CA SER A 365 6.67 66.51 -11.75
C SER A 365 5.51 66.60 -12.75
N LEU A 366 4.83 65.49 -13.03
CA LEU A 366 3.61 65.48 -13.82
C LEU A 366 2.46 66.24 -13.13
N ILE A 367 2.29 66.03 -11.82
CA ILE A 367 1.25 66.71 -11.03
C ILE A 367 1.53 68.22 -11.00
N ASP A 368 2.77 68.62 -10.70
CA ASP A 368 3.16 70.03 -10.64
C ASP A 368 2.90 70.74 -11.99
N ARG A 369 3.25 70.08 -13.11
CA ARG A 369 2.98 70.66 -14.43
C ARG A 369 1.50 70.72 -14.78
N SER A 370 0.72 69.72 -14.36
CA SER A 370 -0.75 69.76 -14.52
C SER A 370 -1.38 70.94 -13.75
N GLN A 371 -0.84 71.27 -12.57
CA GLN A 371 -1.29 72.41 -11.78
C GLN A 371 -0.93 73.73 -12.45
N ILE A 372 0.29 73.86 -13.01
CA ILE A 372 0.70 75.03 -13.78
C ILE A 372 -0.24 75.22 -14.99
N LEU A 373 -0.51 74.17 -15.77
CA LEU A 373 -1.40 74.27 -16.92
C LEU A 373 -2.84 74.63 -16.51
N SER A 374 -3.34 74.07 -15.42
CA SER A 374 -4.65 74.43 -14.85
C SER A 374 -4.70 75.92 -14.48
N SER A 375 -3.65 76.45 -13.86
CA SER A 375 -3.56 77.88 -13.53
C SER A 375 -3.53 78.77 -14.77
N GLN A 376 -2.83 78.36 -15.83
CA GLN A 376 -2.79 79.08 -17.12
C GLN A 376 -4.15 79.05 -17.82
N LEU A 377 -4.84 77.91 -17.81
CA LEU A 377 -6.18 77.76 -18.37
C LEU A 377 -7.19 78.66 -17.66
N ASN A 378 -7.12 78.73 -16.32
CA ASN A 378 -7.96 79.61 -15.52
C ASN A 378 -7.69 81.08 -15.85
N ASN A 379 -6.42 81.48 -15.98
CA ASN A 379 -6.06 82.84 -16.39
C ASN A 379 -6.58 83.19 -17.79
N LEU A 380 -6.47 82.28 -18.76
CA LEU A 380 -7.04 82.48 -20.10
C LEU A 380 -8.56 82.55 -20.07
N SER A 381 -9.22 81.69 -19.28
CA SER A 381 -10.67 81.73 -19.10
C SER A 381 -11.12 83.07 -18.50
N HIS A 382 -10.39 83.61 -17.52
CA HIS A 382 -10.65 84.95 -16.98
C HIS A 382 -10.49 86.03 -18.04
N LYS A 383 -9.38 86.03 -18.81
CA LYS A 383 -9.18 86.96 -19.92
C LYS A 383 -10.29 86.90 -20.98
N CYS A 384 -10.76 85.69 -21.32
CA CYS A 384 -11.87 85.52 -22.26
C CYS A 384 -13.18 86.10 -21.73
N LYS A 385 -13.49 85.88 -20.44
CA LYS A 385 -14.67 86.47 -19.80
C LYS A 385 -14.58 87.99 -19.74
N ASP A 386 -13.41 88.53 -19.41
CA ASP A 386 -13.19 89.98 -19.39
C ASP A 386 -13.42 90.59 -20.78
N LEU A 387 -12.89 89.96 -21.84
CA LEU A 387 -13.14 90.38 -23.22
C LEU A 387 -14.62 90.26 -23.61
N GLU A 388 -15.32 89.22 -23.16
CA GLU A 388 -16.75 89.05 -23.43
C GLU A 388 -17.56 90.16 -22.75
N THR A 389 -17.29 90.48 -21.49
CA THR A 389 -17.93 91.61 -20.80
C THR A 389 -17.57 92.96 -21.43
N GLN A 390 -16.37 93.11 -21.97
CA GLN A 390 -15.97 94.30 -22.70
C GLN A 390 -16.75 94.41 -24.02
N LYS A 391 -16.92 93.30 -24.73
CA LYS A 391 -17.73 93.21 -25.94
C LYS A 391 -19.19 93.57 -25.65
N ASP A 392 -19.77 93.04 -24.58
CA ASP A 392 -21.15 93.32 -24.19
C ASP A 392 -21.34 94.80 -23.84
N LYS A 393 -20.40 95.42 -23.12
CA LYS A 393 -20.40 96.88 -22.91
C LYS A 393 -20.30 97.69 -24.21
N TYR A 394 -19.51 97.22 -25.18
CA TYR A 394 -19.47 97.84 -26.51
C TYR A 394 -20.81 97.68 -27.24
N PHE A 395 -21.47 96.53 -27.12
CA PHE A 395 -22.80 96.33 -27.69
C PHE A 395 -23.85 97.20 -27.00
N ASP A 396 -23.87 97.29 -25.67
CA ASP A 396 -24.80 98.14 -24.93
C ASP A 396 -24.64 99.62 -25.30
N THR A 397 -23.40 100.08 -25.50
CA THR A 397 -23.13 101.46 -25.97
C THR A 397 -23.57 101.67 -27.41
N LEU A 398 -23.38 100.67 -28.28
CA LEU A 398 -23.87 100.70 -29.66
C LEU A 398 -25.40 100.67 -29.72
N GLU A 399 -26.05 99.84 -28.91
CA GLU A 399 -27.50 99.75 -28.80
C GLU A 399 -28.08 101.05 -28.23
N SER A 400 -27.46 101.63 -27.20
CA SER A 400 -27.80 102.97 -26.70
C SER A 400 -27.64 104.04 -27.78
N SER A 401 -26.60 103.94 -28.62
CA SER A 401 -26.39 104.85 -29.75
C SER A 401 -27.44 104.65 -30.85
N ILE A 402 -27.86 103.42 -31.14
CA ILE A 402 -28.93 103.11 -32.10
C ILE A 402 -30.28 103.59 -31.58
N ILE A 403 -30.57 103.38 -30.29
CA ILE A 403 -31.80 103.87 -29.65
C ILE A 403 -31.84 105.41 -29.65
N THR A 404 -30.70 106.08 -29.40
CA THR A 404 -30.64 107.55 -29.50
C THR A 404 -30.78 108.03 -30.95
N ILE A 405 -30.19 107.34 -31.92
CA ILE A 405 -30.41 107.61 -33.36
C ILE A 405 -31.88 107.37 -33.73
N GLN A 406 -32.52 106.28 -33.30
CA GLN A 406 -33.94 106.02 -33.54
C GLN A 406 -34.84 107.12 -32.94
N LYS A 407 -34.52 107.62 -31.74
CA LYS A 407 -35.23 108.74 -31.11
C LYS A 407 -34.99 110.08 -31.83
N LEU A 408 -33.82 110.29 -32.42
CA LEU A 408 -33.48 111.49 -33.21
C LEU A 408 -34.06 111.46 -34.62
N VAL A 409 -34.21 110.26 -35.20
CA VAL A 409 -34.63 110.05 -36.59
C VAL A 409 -36.15 109.94 -36.71
N GLY A 410 -36.90 109.68 -35.62
CA GLY A 410 -38.35 109.88 -35.61
C GLY A 410 -39.11 109.03 -36.63
N TYR A 411 -38.68 107.77 -36.84
CA TYR A 411 -39.39 106.82 -37.70
C TYR A 411 -40.24 105.87 -36.84
N GLU A 412 -41.53 106.19 -36.72
CA GLU A 412 -42.56 105.21 -36.38
C GLU A 412 -42.99 104.47 -37.66
N GLU A 413 -42.31 103.38 -38.02
CA GLU A 413 -42.87 102.37 -38.92
C GLU A 413 -42.92 101.01 -38.19
N ALA A 414 -43.79 100.95 -37.17
CA ALA A 414 -44.14 99.72 -36.46
C ALA A 414 -44.70 98.60 -37.40
N GLY A 415 -45.06 98.95 -38.64
CA GLY A 415 -45.60 98.01 -39.63
C GLY A 415 -44.57 97.08 -40.28
N LEU A 416 -43.35 97.54 -40.57
CA LEU A 416 -42.32 96.72 -41.24
C LEU A 416 -41.61 95.75 -40.27
N GLN A 417 -41.44 96.17 -39.02
CA GLN A 417 -40.78 95.36 -37.99
C GLN A 417 -41.69 94.21 -37.51
N SER A 418 -42.99 94.47 -37.31
CA SER A 418 -43.96 93.41 -36.98
C SER A 418 -44.12 92.39 -38.11
N GLN A 419 -44.13 92.83 -39.38
CA GLN A 419 -44.19 91.91 -40.52
C GLN A 419 -42.95 91.01 -40.63
N MET A 420 -41.75 91.53 -40.34
CA MET A 420 -40.53 90.71 -40.30
C MET A 420 -40.53 89.73 -39.12
N GLU A 421 -40.99 90.15 -37.94
CA GLU A 421 -41.10 89.27 -36.77
C GLU A 421 -42.11 88.14 -37.01
N ASP A 422 -43.27 88.42 -37.63
CA ASP A 422 -44.27 87.40 -37.98
C ASP A 422 -43.76 86.40 -39.03
N MET A 423 -43.00 86.89 -40.02
CA MET A 423 -42.45 86.05 -41.09
C MET A 423 -41.30 85.15 -40.59
N VAL A 424 -40.48 85.67 -39.66
CA VAL A 424 -39.46 84.86 -38.97
C VAL A 424 -40.11 83.84 -38.04
N GLY A 425 -41.18 84.22 -37.32
CA GLY A 425 -41.96 83.30 -36.50
C GLY A 425 -42.57 82.14 -37.31
N HIS A 426 -43.11 82.42 -38.50
CA HIS A 426 -43.59 81.38 -39.41
C HIS A 426 -42.48 80.43 -39.88
N LEU A 427 -41.30 80.96 -40.23
CA LEU A 427 -40.15 80.14 -40.65
C LEU A 427 -39.64 79.25 -39.52
N GLU A 428 -39.62 79.74 -38.29
CA GLU A 428 -39.27 78.92 -37.11
C GLU A 428 -40.31 77.81 -36.90
N GLN A 429 -41.59 78.12 -37.06
CA GLN A 429 -42.66 77.13 -36.91
C GLN A 429 -42.57 76.04 -38.01
N ASP A 430 -42.34 76.41 -39.27
CA ASP A 430 -42.13 75.48 -40.37
C ASP A 430 -40.89 74.60 -40.17
N LEU A 431 -39.79 75.17 -39.64
CA LEU A 431 -38.59 74.42 -39.29
C LEU A 431 -38.85 73.39 -38.20
N THR A 432 -39.59 73.75 -37.15
CA THR A 432 -39.95 72.79 -36.09
C THR A 432 -40.86 71.68 -36.61
N LEU A 433 -41.78 71.99 -37.52
CA LEU A 433 -42.69 71.01 -38.13
C LEU A 433 -41.93 70.03 -39.03
N ALA A 434 -40.97 70.54 -39.81
CA ALA A 434 -40.07 69.71 -40.61
C ALA A 434 -39.19 68.79 -39.74
N GLU A 435 -38.67 69.29 -38.61
CA GLU A 435 -37.88 68.49 -37.67
C GLU A 435 -38.71 67.33 -37.09
N VAL A 436 -39.98 67.57 -36.75
CA VAL A 436 -40.90 66.52 -36.28
C VAL A 436 -41.15 65.47 -37.38
N GLN A 437 -41.43 65.89 -38.62
CA GLN A 437 -41.66 64.97 -39.74
C GLN A 437 -40.43 64.10 -40.05
N VAL A 438 -39.23 64.68 -40.06
CA VAL A 438 -37.99 63.94 -40.28
C VAL A 438 -37.78 62.90 -39.16
N ASN A 439 -38.04 63.28 -37.91
CA ASN A 439 -37.91 62.36 -36.78
C ASN A 439 -38.90 61.18 -36.86
N ASP A 440 -40.13 61.40 -37.33
CA ASP A 440 -41.10 60.30 -37.49
C ASP A 440 -40.73 59.36 -38.64
N ILE A 441 -40.17 59.87 -39.74
CA ILE A 441 -39.60 59.04 -40.82
C ILE A 441 -38.45 58.19 -40.28
N ILE A 442 -37.54 58.78 -39.49
CA ILE A 442 -36.42 58.05 -38.89
C ILE A 442 -36.92 56.94 -37.96
N LYS A 443 -37.97 57.20 -37.16
CA LYS A 443 -38.58 56.17 -36.30
C LYS A 443 -39.17 55.02 -37.12
N ASP A 444 -39.90 55.31 -38.20
CA ASP A 444 -40.47 54.28 -39.06
C ASP A 444 -39.39 53.44 -39.76
N VAL A 445 -38.32 54.06 -40.24
CA VAL A 445 -37.15 53.37 -40.81
C VAL A 445 -36.47 52.46 -39.78
N MET A 446 -36.29 52.94 -38.55
CA MET A 446 -35.70 52.16 -37.47
C MET A 446 -36.60 50.99 -37.05
N ALA A 447 -37.93 51.18 -37.04
CA ALA A 447 -38.89 50.12 -36.78
C ALA A 447 -38.84 49.04 -37.87
N LYS A 448 -38.82 49.43 -39.16
CA LYS A 448 -38.65 48.50 -40.30
C LYS A 448 -37.32 47.77 -40.25
N LYS A 449 -36.22 48.46 -39.89
CA LYS A 449 -34.90 47.85 -39.71
C LYS A 449 -34.90 46.81 -38.58
N LYS A 450 -35.57 47.09 -37.47
CA LYS A 450 -35.72 46.15 -36.35
C LYS A 450 -36.53 44.91 -36.77
N LEU A 451 -37.61 45.11 -37.51
CA LEU A 451 -38.47 44.01 -38.01
C LEU A 451 -37.69 43.08 -38.95
N LEU A 452 -36.88 43.65 -39.85
CA LEU A 452 -35.96 42.88 -40.71
C LEU A 452 -34.92 42.11 -39.91
N ALA A 453 -34.38 42.68 -38.83
CA ALA A 453 -33.41 41.97 -37.98
C ALA A 453 -34.03 40.81 -37.18
N THR A 454 -35.33 40.86 -36.88
CA THR A 454 -36.03 39.80 -36.14
C THR A 454 -36.59 38.70 -37.03
N ASP A 455 -36.94 38.99 -38.28
CA ASP A 455 -37.62 38.07 -39.19
C ASP A 455 -36.73 37.72 -40.40
N SER A 456 -36.03 36.59 -40.29
CA SER A 456 -35.14 36.09 -41.35
C SER A 456 -35.85 35.84 -42.70
N LEU A 457 -37.16 35.59 -42.69
CA LEU A 457 -37.95 35.41 -43.91
C LEU A 457 -38.13 36.74 -44.65
N LYS A 458 -38.35 37.84 -43.94
CA LYS A 458 -38.46 39.18 -44.55
C LYS A 458 -37.12 39.74 -45.00
N GLU A 459 -36.03 39.37 -44.34
CA GLU A 459 -34.68 39.68 -44.81
C GLU A 459 -34.38 38.95 -46.13
N LEU A 460 -34.77 37.67 -46.22
CA LEU A 460 -34.68 36.90 -47.45
C LEU A 460 -35.57 37.50 -48.55
N GLU A 461 -36.83 37.84 -48.26
CA GLU A 461 -37.74 38.51 -49.20
C GLU A 461 -37.13 39.81 -49.74
N ARG A 462 -36.59 40.66 -48.86
CA ARG A 462 -35.91 41.90 -49.25
C ARG A 462 -34.68 41.64 -50.12
N SER A 463 -33.92 40.58 -49.86
CA SER A 463 -32.74 40.23 -50.66
C SER A 463 -33.10 39.66 -52.04
N VAL A 464 -34.26 39.01 -52.15
CA VAL A 464 -34.76 38.36 -53.37
C VAL A 464 -35.54 39.34 -54.25
N PHE A 465 -36.27 40.28 -53.66
CA PHE A 465 -37.12 41.25 -54.38
C PHE A 465 -36.36 42.04 -55.47
N PRO A 466 -35.14 42.57 -55.24
CA PRO A 466 -34.37 43.21 -56.31
C PRO A 466 -33.97 42.25 -57.44
N ASN A 467 -33.72 40.96 -57.13
CA ASN A 467 -33.37 39.96 -58.13
C ASN A 467 -34.57 39.60 -59.03
N PHE A 468 -35.81 39.86 -58.59
CA PHE A 468 -37.01 39.66 -59.41
C PHE A 468 -37.01 40.55 -60.66
N PHE A 469 -36.56 41.80 -60.53
CA PHE A 469 -36.55 42.76 -61.64
C PHE A 469 -35.21 42.80 -62.37
N ASN A 470 -34.10 42.59 -61.67
CA ASN A 470 -32.76 42.83 -62.22
C ASN A 470 -32.05 41.57 -62.72
N ASP A 471 -32.38 40.37 -62.24
CA ASP A 471 -31.58 39.19 -62.54
C ASP A 471 -32.32 37.83 -62.38
N PRO A 472 -33.14 37.43 -63.37
CA PRO A 472 -34.01 36.26 -63.26
C PRO A 472 -33.24 34.92 -63.16
N THR A 473 -32.00 34.88 -63.64
CA THR A 473 -31.14 33.69 -63.50
C THR A 473 -30.66 33.46 -62.07
N ARG A 474 -30.41 34.54 -61.34
CA ARG A 474 -29.97 34.50 -59.93
C ARG A 474 -31.14 34.14 -59.01
N LEU A 475 -32.34 34.64 -59.32
CA LEU A 475 -33.59 34.25 -58.65
C LEU A 475 -33.87 32.74 -58.78
N LYS A 476 -33.71 32.17 -59.98
CA LYS A 476 -33.90 30.72 -60.19
C LYS A 476 -32.97 29.88 -59.31
N ARG A 477 -31.70 30.28 -59.18
CA ARG A 477 -30.72 29.58 -58.32
C ARG A 477 -31.09 29.64 -56.84
N THR A 478 -31.43 30.83 -56.33
CA THR A 478 -31.83 30.99 -54.93
C THR A 478 -33.13 30.24 -54.64
N MET A 479 -34.08 30.20 -55.59
CA MET A 479 -35.32 29.44 -55.43
C MET A 479 -35.07 27.93 -55.46
N THR A 480 -34.18 27.42 -56.31
CA THR A 480 -33.79 26.00 -56.30
C THR A 480 -33.07 25.61 -55.02
N GLU A 481 -32.24 26.48 -54.44
CA GLU A 481 -31.59 26.25 -53.15
C GLU A 481 -32.60 26.21 -52.00
N ILE A 482 -33.56 27.15 -51.96
CA ILE A 482 -34.65 27.13 -50.97
C ILE A 482 -35.51 25.87 -51.14
N GLN A 483 -35.87 25.51 -52.37
CA GLN A 483 -36.66 24.31 -52.67
C GLN A 483 -35.93 23.03 -52.24
N SER A 484 -34.60 22.97 -52.43
CA SER A 484 -33.79 21.84 -51.94
C SER A 484 -33.72 21.78 -50.40
N ARG A 485 -33.69 22.93 -49.71
CA ARG A 485 -33.71 23.00 -48.24
C ARG A 485 -35.06 22.61 -47.65
N VAL A 486 -36.17 22.95 -48.31
CA VAL A 486 -37.53 22.59 -47.89
C VAL A 486 -37.83 21.10 -48.17
N GLN A 487 -37.20 20.49 -49.17
CA GLN A 487 -37.32 19.04 -49.41
C GLN A 487 -36.40 18.19 -48.51
N ALA A 488 -35.40 18.80 -47.88
CA ALA A 488 -34.46 18.16 -46.95
C ALA A 488 -34.85 18.33 -45.46
N SER A 489 -35.95 19.04 -45.18
CA SER A 489 -36.60 19.16 -43.87
C SER A 489 -37.98 18.53 -43.93
#